data_AF-A0A411AFB0-F1
#
_entry.id   AF-A0A411AFB0-F1
#
_cell.length_a   1.000
_cell.length_b   1.000
_cell.length_c   1.000
_cell.angle_alpha   90.00
_cell.angle_beta   90.00
_cell.angle_gamma   90.00
#
_symmetry.space_group_name_H-M   'P 1'
#
loop_
_entity.id
_entity.type
_entity.pdbx_description
1 polymer ?
#
loop_
_entity_poly.entity_id
_entity_poly.type
_entity_poly.pdbx_seq_one_letter_code
_entity_poly.pdbx_strand_id
1 'polypeptide(L)'
;MGFTEGQEALVNGSFEVFNQNIPHYSVLFYTFILEKAPAAKNMFSFLKDSAGVPKDNPNLQAHATQVFGMVRDAASQLRAKGEVTLTNASLGGVHVQNGVVDPHFEVVKEALLKTIKEAT
;
A
#
# COMPACT_ATOMS: atom_id res chain seq x y z
N MET A 1 23.11 -0.98 -10.89
CA MET A 1 22.21 -2.02 -11.41
C MET A 1 20.80 -1.46 -11.40
N GLY A 2 20.09 -1.50 -12.54
CA GLY A 2 18.72 -0.99 -12.66
C GLY A 2 17.67 -2.06 -12.37
N PHE A 3 16.41 -1.63 -12.25
CA PHE A 3 15.26 -2.52 -12.06
C PHE A 3 15.05 -3.41 -13.29
N THR A 4 14.99 -4.73 -13.10
CA THR A 4 15.02 -5.71 -14.20
C THR A 4 13.61 -6.09 -14.67
N GLU A 5 13.53 -6.67 -15.86
CA GLU A 5 12.28 -7.22 -16.40
C GLU A 5 11.72 -8.35 -15.52
N GLY A 6 12.58 -9.22 -14.99
CA GLY A 6 12.15 -10.26 -14.06
C GLY A 6 11.58 -9.70 -12.76
N GLN A 7 12.15 -8.59 -12.25
CA GLN A 7 11.60 -7.90 -11.08
C GLN A 7 10.23 -7.26 -11.37
N GLU A 8 10.07 -6.64 -12.54
CA GLU A 8 8.76 -6.09 -12.96
C GLU A 8 7.71 -7.19 -13.10
N ALA A 9 8.07 -8.32 -13.73
CA ALA A 9 7.17 -9.46 -13.90
C ALA A 9 6.68 -10.03 -12.56
N LEU A 10 7.56 -10.11 -11.55
CA LEU A 10 7.18 -10.56 -10.21
C LEU A 10 6.21 -9.58 -9.52
N VAL A 11 6.45 -8.27 -9.66
CA VAL A 11 5.54 -7.24 -9.11
C VAL A 11 4.18 -7.30 -9.80
N ASN A 12 4.14 -7.44 -11.13
CA ASN A 12 2.89 -7.55 -11.88
C ASN A 12 2.12 -8.83 -11.53
N GLY A 13 2.79 -9.98 -11.49
CA GLY A 13 2.14 -11.26 -11.17
C GLY A 13 1.59 -11.29 -9.74
N SER A 14 2.35 -10.80 -8.76
CA SER A 14 1.84 -10.67 -7.39
C SER A 14 0.67 -9.69 -7.29
N PHE A 15 0.69 -8.62 -8.07
CA PHE A 15 -0.41 -7.66 -8.14
C PHE A 15 -1.71 -8.29 -8.66
N GLU A 16 -1.63 -9.09 -9.72
CA GLU A 16 -2.79 -9.79 -10.28
C GLU A 16 -3.46 -10.71 -9.25
N VAL A 17 -2.67 -11.44 -8.46
CA VAL A 17 -3.18 -12.38 -7.46
C VAL A 17 -3.94 -11.66 -6.35
N PHE A 18 -3.34 -10.63 -5.72
CA PHE A 18 -4.06 -9.94 -4.64
C PHE A 18 -5.25 -9.12 -5.18
N ASN A 19 -5.20 -8.63 -6.44
CA ASN A 19 -6.29 -7.86 -7.02
C ASN A 19 -7.59 -8.69 -7.24
N GLN A 20 -7.50 -10.03 -7.19
CA GLN A 20 -8.67 -10.92 -7.25
C GLN A 20 -9.58 -10.82 -6.01
N ASN A 21 -9.06 -10.37 -4.87
CA ASN A 21 -9.83 -10.25 -3.62
C ASN A 21 -9.44 -9.02 -2.81
N ILE A 22 -9.56 -7.84 -3.44
CA ILE A 22 -9.28 -6.56 -2.80
C ILE A 22 -9.96 -6.40 -1.43
N PRO A 23 -11.25 -6.74 -1.22
CA PRO A 23 -11.87 -6.59 0.10
C PRO A 23 -11.12 -7.34 1.20
N HIS A 24 -10.74 -8.60 0.96
CA HIS A 24 -10.02 -9.41 1.93
C HIS A 24 -8.60 -8.88 2.18
N TYR A 25 -7.82 -8.66 1.13
CA TYR A 25 -6.41 -8.27 1.28
C TYR A 25 -6.24 -6.84 1.79
N SER A 26 -7.20 -5.96 1.53
CA SER A 26 -7.20 -4.62 2.13
C SER A 26 -7.34 -4.71 3.65
N VAL A 27 -8.24 -5.55 4.16
CA VAL A 27 -8.41 -5.75 5.61
C VAL A 27 -7.14 -6.35 6.22
N LEU A 28 -6.56 -7.34 5.56
CA LEU A 28 -5.34 -8.00 6.03
C LEU A 28 -4.15 -7.02 6.10
N PHE A 29 -3.99 -6.19 5.06
CA PHE A 29 -2.98 -5.14 4.99
C PHE A 29 -3.06 -4.15 6.15
N TYR A 30 -4.24 -3.57 6.42
CA TYR A 30 -4.39 -2.67 7.57
C TYR A 30 -4.27 -3.40 8.90
N THR A 31 -4.64 -4.68 8.97
CA THR A 31 -4.44 -5.48 10.18
C THR A 31 -2.96 -5.58 10.51
N PHE A 32 -2.11 -5.89 9.52
CA PHE A 32 -0.66 -5.93 9.70
C PHE A 32 -0.03 -4.56 10.02
N ILE A 33 -0.55 -3.47 9.45
CA ILE A 33 -0.14 -2.11 9.84
C ILE A 33 -0.44 -1.88 11.32
N LEU A 34 -1.65 -2.18 11.78
CA LEU A 34 -2.06 -1.91 13.16
C LEU A 34 -1.44 -2.88 14.18
N GLU A 35 -1.11 -4.12 13.79
CA GLU A 35 -0.33 -5.05 14.62
C GLU A 35 1.04 -4.46 14.97
N LYS A 36 1.71 -3.82 13.99
CA LYS A 36 3.06 -3.26 14.17
C LYS A 36 3.05 -1.84 14.72
N ALA A 37 2.07 -1.03 14.32
CA ALA A 37 1.93 0.37 14.73
C ALA A 37 0.47 0.71 15.08
N PRO A 38 -0.03 0.32 16.27
CA PRO A 38 -1.40 0.59 16.67
C PRO A 38 -1.77 2.09 16.64
N ALA A 39 -0.80 2.96 16.94
CA ALA A 39 -0.97 4.41 16.91
C ALA A 39 -1.32 4.98 15.52
N ALA A 40 -0.93 4.28 14.44
CA ALA A 40 -1.22 4.69 13.08
C ALA A 40 -2.72 4.69 12.76
N LYS A 41 -3.55 3.98 13.55
CA LYS A 41 -5.02 3.96 13.42
C LYS A 41 -5.61 5.37 13.34
N ASN A 42 -5.11 6.29 14.17
CA ASN A 42 -5.64 7.65 14.27
C ASN A 42 -5.27 8.53 13.07
N MET A 43 -4.32 8.10 12.24
CA MET A 43 -3.89 8.80 11.03
C MET A 43 -4.79 8.49 9.83
N PHE A 44 -5.56 7.40 9.89
CA PHE A 44 -6.50 7.02 8.86
C PHE A 44 -7.90 7.47 9.25
N SER A 45 -8.47 8.42 8.50
CA SER A 45 -9.82 8.94 8.73
C SER A 45 -10.91 7.86 8.74
N PHE A 46 -10.68 6.76 8.00
CA PHE A 46 -11.58 5.61 7.92
C PHE A 46 -11.35 4.52 8.99
N LEU A 47 -10.33 4.67 9.86
CA LEU A 47 -10.06 3.75 10.98
C LEU A 47 -10.18 4.40 12.36
N LYS A 48 -10.02 5.72 12.46
CA LYS A 48 -9.91 6.42 13.77
C LYS A 48 -11.04 6.06 14.76
N ASP A 49 -12.28 5.93 14.27
CA ASP A 49 -13.47 5.72 15.10
C ASP A 49 -13.98 4.26 15.10
N SER A 50 -13.31 3.33 14.42
CA SER A 50 -13.75 1.94 14.35
C SER A 50 -13.21 1.10 15.51
N ALA A 51 -13.89 0.03 15.92
CA ALA A 51 -13.41 -0.88 16.96
C ALA A 51 -12.17 -1.70 16.52
N GLY A 52 -11.89 -1.75 15.22
CA GLY A 52 -10.78 -2.47 14.58
C GLY A 52 -10.75 -2.17 13.09
N VAL A 53 -10.15 -3.03 12.27
CA VAL A 53 -10.16 -2.85 10.80
C VAL A 53 -11.56 -3.20 10.25
N PRO A 54 -12.30 -2.24 9.67
CA PRO A 54 -13.64 -2.50 9.14
C PRO A 54 -13.58 -3.31 7.84
N LYS A 55 -14.38 -4.38 7.75
CA LYS A 55 -14.31 -5.33 6.62
C LYS A 55 -14.86 -4.76 5.30
N ASP A 56 -15.97 -4.04 5.39
CA ASP A 56 -16.71 -3.54 4.22
C ASP A 56 -16.63 -2.01 4.10
N ASN A 57 -15.44 -1.45 4.34
CA ASN A 57 -15.24 0.00 4.25
C ASN A 57 -14.70 0.39 2.86
N PRO A 58 -15.45 1.17 2.05
CA PRO A 58 -15.03 1.53 0.70
C PRO A 58 -13.81 2.47 0.68
N ASN A 59 -13.64 3.33 1.68
CA ASN A 59 -12.48 4.23 1.76
C ASN A 59 -11.19 3.47 2.07
N LEU A 60 -11.30 2.46 2.93
CA LEU A 60 -10.21 1.55 3.25
C LEU A 60 -9.75 0.80 1.99
N GLN A 61 -10.69 0.21 1.27
CA GLN A 61 -10.41 -0.52 0.03
C GLN A 61 -9.83 0.41 -1.05
N ALA A 62 -10.39 1.61 -1.22
CA ALA A 62 -9.89 2.59 -2.18
C ALA A 62 -8.44 3.00 -1.89
N HIS A 63 -8.10 3.28 -0.62
CA HIS A 63 -6.73 3.62 -0.25
C HIS A 63 -5.77 2.44 -0.44
N ALA A 64 -6.17 1.22 -0.07
CA ALA A 64 -5.35 0.03 -0.30
C ALA A 64 -5.06 -0.19 -1.79
N THR A 65 -6.10 -0.15 -2.64
CA THR A 65 -5.97 -0.24 -4.10
C THR A 65 -5.03 0.82 -4.66
N GLN A 66 -5.12 2.06 -4.17
CA GLN A 66 -4.23 3.13 -4.60
C GLN A 66 -2.76 2.84 -4.22
N VAL A 67 -2.50 2.43 -2.98
CA VAL A 67 -1.13 2.08 -2.53
C VAL A 67 -0.57 0.97 -3.40
N PHE A 68 -1.33 -0.11 -3.59
CA PHE A 68 -0.84 -1.26 -4.33
C PHE A 68 -0.61 -0.95 -5.81
N GLY A 69 -1.55 -0.22 -6.43
CA GLY A 69 -1.45 0.20 -7.82
C GLY A 69 -0.25 1.11 -8.04
N MET A 70 -0.03 2.09 -7.15
CA MET A 70 1.10 2.99 -7.24
C MET A 70 2.45 2.27 -7.08
N VAL A 71 2.56 1.25 -6.22
CA VAL A 71 3.77 0.44 -6.09
C VAL A 71 4.03 -0.36 -7.37
N ARG A 72 2.98 -0.97 -7.95
CA ARG A 72 3.08 -1.69 -9.22
C ARG A 72 3.50 -0.76 -10.36
N ASP A 73 2.90 0.41 -10.47
CA ASP A 73 3.21 1.37 -11.53
C ASP A 73 4.62 1.96 -11.36
N ALA A 74 5.10 2.13 -10.13
CA ALA A 74 6.47 2.53 -9.85
C ALA A 74 7.47 1.49 -10.38
N ALA A 75 7.19 0.18 -10.22
CA ALA A 75 8.03 -0.88 -10.78
C ALA A 75 8.13 -0.79 -12.32
N SER A 76 6.99 -0.57 -12.99
CA SER A 76 6.98 -0.36 -14.45
C SER A 76 7.73 0.91 -14.88
N GLN A 77 7.60 2.00 -14.14
CA GLN A 77 8.36 3.23 -14.41
C GLN A 77 9.86 3.03 -14.22
N LEU A 78 10.28 2.37 -13.14
CA LEU A 78 11.68 2.05 -12.89
C LEU A 78 12.26 1.18 -14.02
N ARG A 79 11.51 0.20 -14.53
CA ARG A 79 11.95 -0.62 -15.65
C ARG A 79 12.09 0.19 -16.94
N ALA A 80 11.10 1.04 -17.24
CA ALA A 80 11.01 1.74 -18.52
C ALA A 80 11.89 2.99 -18.58
N LYS A 81 12.03 3.71 -17.48
CA LYS A 81 12.64 5.05 -17.41
C LYS A 81 13.84 5.14 -16.46
N GLY A 82 14.00 4.18 -15.54
CA GLY A 82 15.03 4.23 -14.50
C GLY A 82 14.71 5.17 -13.34
N GLU A 83 13.55 5.80 -13.33
CA GLU A 83 13.09 6.72 -12.29
C GLU A 83 11.56 6.62 -12.10
N VAL A 84 11.08 7.11 -10.97
CA VAL A 84 9.64 7.21 -10.66
C VAL A 84 9.24 8.68 -10.71
N THR A 85 8.22 9.01 -11.50
CA THR A 85 7.63 10.34 -11.55
C THR A 85 6.22 10.28 -10.99
N LEU A 86 5.92 11.13 -10.01
CA LEU A 86 4.56 11.29 -9.49
C LEU A 86 3.80 12.31 -10.35
N THR A 87 2.61 11.92 -10.82
CA THR A 87 1.72 12.82 -11.57
C THR A 87 0.83 13.66 -10.65
N ASN A 88 0.63 13.23 -9.41
CA ASN A 88 -0.17 13.93 -8.40
C ASN A 88 0.72 14.54 -7.32
N ALA A 89 1.00 15.84 -7.43
CA ALA A 89 1.83 16.59 -6.49
C ALA A 89 1.20 16.73 -5.09
N SER A 90 -0.11 16.53 -4.96
CA SER A 90 -0.81 16.70 -3.67
C SER A 90 -0.58 15.54 -2.70
N LEU A 91 -0.10 14.38 -3.18
CA LEU A 91 0.08 13.20 -2.34
C LEU A 91 1.03 13.45 -1.17
N GLY A 92 2.16 14.11 -1.42
CA GLY A 92 3.11 14.46 -0.36
C GLY A 92 2.46 15.36 0.71
N GLY A 93 1.71 16.38 0.28
CA GLY A 93 0.98 17.28 1.18
C GLY A 93 -0.04 16.55 2.05
N VAL A 94 -0.80 15.61 1.49
CA VAL A 94 -1.77 14.79 2.25
C VAL A 94 -1.07 13.94 3.31
N HIS A 95 0.06 13.31 2.99
CA HIS A 95 0.81 12.51 3.96
C HIS A 95 1.35 13.39 5.11
N VAL A 96 1.89 14.58 4.80
CA VAL A 96 2.36 15.55 5.81
C VAL A 96 1.20 16.02 6.71
N GLN A 97 0.05 16.37 6.12
CA GLN A 97 -1.13 16.81 6.88
C GLN A 97 -1.64 15.75 7.86
N ASN A 98 -1.48 14.47 7.55
CA ASN A 98 -1.85 13.35 8.42
C ASN A 98 -0.73 12.90 9.36
N GLY A 99 0.39 13.63 9.42
CA GLY A 99 1.52 13.35 10.32
C GLY A 99 2.36 12.13 9.92
N VAL A 100 2.33 11.74 8.65
CA VAL A 100 3.15 10.62 8.14
C VAL A 100 4.62 11.02 8.15
N VAL A 101 5.48 10.11 8.60
CA VAL A 101 6.93 10.26 8.74
C VAL A 101 7.61 8.96 8.29
N ASP A 102 8.91 8.98 8.07
CA ASP A 102 9.67 7.85 7.49
C ASP A 102 9.38 6.48 8.14
N PRO A 103 9.32 6.33 9.49
CA PRO A 103 8.99 5.05 10.11
C PRO A 103 7.63 4.47 9.68
N HIS A 104 6.66 5.30 9.34
CA HIS A 104 5.35 4.84 8.88
C HIS A 104 5.43 4.18 7.50
N PHE A 105 6.30 4.66 6.60
CA PHE A 105 6.50 4.02 5.30
C PHE A 105 7.14 2.64 5.44
N GLU A 106 8.05 2.45 6.40
CA GLU A 106 8.63 1.14 6.69
C GLU A 106 7.59 0.13 7.20
N VAL A 107 6.71 0.56 8.12
CA VAL A 107 5.57 -0.25 8.59
C VAL A 107 4.66 -0.66 7.43
N VAL A 108 4.32 0.29 6.56
CA VAL A 108 3.46 0.05 5.39
C VAL A 108 4.13 -0.90 4.39
N LYS A 109 5.44 -0.74 4.14
CA LYS A 109 6.22 -1.64 3.28
C LYS A 109 6.20 -3.08 3.81
N GLU A 110 6.46 -3.27 5.11
CA GLU A 110 6.43 -4.60 5.71
C GLU A 110 5.03 -5.23 5.66
N ALA A 111 3.99 -4.45 5.97
CA ALA A 111 2.60 -4.90 5.89
C ALA A 111 2.24 -5.33 4.45
N LEU A 112 2.65 -4.55 3.45
CA LEU A 112 2.44 -4.86 2.03
C LEU A 112 3.08 -6.20 1.66
N LEU A 113 4.37 -6.40 2.00
CA LEU A 113 5.08 -7.64 1.69
C LEU A 113 4.45 -8.84 2.40
N LYS A 114 3.99 -8.68 3.65
CA LYS A 114 3.28 -9.72 4.39
C LYS A 114 1.93 -10.04 3.73
N THR A 115 1.17 -9.04 3.29
CA THR A 115 -0.09 -9.24 2.54
C THR A 115 0.15 -9.97 1.22
N ILE A 116 1.18 -9.61 0.46
CA ILE A 116 1.54 -10.32 -0.78
C ILE A 116 1.86 -11.79 -0.48
N LYS A 117 2.65 -12.06 0.56
CA LYS A 117 3.00 -13.42 0.97
C LYS A 117 1.79 -14.27 1.36
N GLU A 118 0.75 -13.69 1.95
CA GLU A 118 -0.49 -14.41 2.27
C GLU A 118 -1.37 -14.64 1.02
N ALA A 119 -1.15 -13.86 -0.04
CA ALA A 119 -1.86 -13.99 -1.31
C ALA A 119 -1.22 -15.01 -2.27
N THR A 120 0.09 -15.23 -2.17
CA THR A 120 0.91 -16.07 -3.08
C THR A 120 1.52 -17.27 -2.39
#